data_AF-A0A954A6L5-F1
#
_entry.id   AF-A0A954A6L5-F1
#
_cell.length_a   1.000
_cell.length_b   1.000
_cell.length_c   1.000
_cell.angle_alpha   90.00
_cell.angle_beta   90.00
_cell.angle_gamma   90.00
#
_symmetry.space_group_name_H-M   'P 1'
#
loop_
_entity.id
_entity.type
_entity.pdbx_description
1 polymer ?
#
loop_
_entity_poly.entity_id
_entity_poly.type
_entity_poly.pdbx_seq_one_letter_code
_entity_poly.pdbx_strand_id
1 'polypeptide(L)'
;EYGFLLGSAAFGAAVGMGIDALTSSISIDYFVLGKGVAAGPGLGGRIALLGARAGTSAGVIAAAVLLIANPVPRDALRMWRCVPLVLLGALVGGAGLGLIQVGTGWPEIESLRGVLPEDRARHFESVWALHLGIYGGAILGLIVATLRWRRRYTPADGADGIESR
;
A
#
# COMPACT_ATOMS: atom_id res chain seq x y z
N GLU A 1 -16.68 -8.46 11.59
CA GLU A 1 -16.18 -7.17 11.05
C GLU A 1 -14.97 -6.67 11.83
N TYR A 2 -15.06 -6.45 13.14
CA TYR A 2 -13.94 -6.01 13.97
C TYR A 2 -12.69 -6.90 13.87
N GLY A 3 -12.84 -8.23 13.85
CA GLY A 3 -11.70 -9.14 13.64
C GLY A 3 -11.00 -8.97 12.28
N PHE A 4 -11.75 -8.63 11.23
CA PHE A 4 -11.18 -8.35 9.90
C PHE A 4 -10.45 -7.01 9.89
N LEU A 5 -11.03 -5.97 10.52
CA LEU A 5 -10.38 -4.66 10.69
C LEU A 5 -9.08 -4.77 11.49
N LEU A 6 -9.13 -5.38 12.68
CA LEU A 6 -7.95 -5.55 13.55
C LEU A 6 -6.89 -6.42 12.89
N GLY A 7 -7.30 -7.52 12.23
CA GLY A 7 -6.38 -8.36 11.50
C GLY A 7 -5.72 -7.62 10.33
N SER A 8 -6.49 -6.81 9.59
CA SER A 8 -5.96 -6.01 8.47
C SER A 8 -5.05 -4.88 8.96
N ALA A 9 -5.36 -4.27 10.10
CA ALA A 9 -4.51 -3.29 10.76
C ALA A 9 -3.15 -3.92 11.15
N ALA A 10 -3.17 -5.08 11.82
CA ALA A 10 -1.96 -5.80 12.21
C ALA A 10 -1.15 -6.27 10.99
N PHE A 11 -1.82 -6.81 9.97
CA PHE A 11 -1.17 -7.23 8.73
C PHE A 11 -0.56 -6.04 7.98
N GLY A 12 -1.30 -4.93 7.87
CA GLY A 12 -0.80 -3.69 7.30
C GLY A 12 0.42 -3.18 8.04
N ALA A 13 0.42 -3.21 9.38
CA ALA A 13 1.58 -2.84 10.19
C ALA A 13 2.81 -3.68 9.84
N ALA A 14 2.67 -5.01 9.76
CA ALA A 14 3.76 -5.92 9.42
C ALA A 14 4.30 -5.68 8.01
N VAL A 15 3.41 -5.48 7.02
CA VAL A 15 3.82 -5.16 5.65
C VAL A 15 4.52 -3.80 5.58
N GLY A 16 3.98 -2.77 6.23
CA GLY A 16 4.58 -1.45 6.28
C GLY A 16 5.96 -1.44 6.94
N MET A 17 6.12 -2.18 8.05
CA MET A 17 7.43 -2.42 8.67
C MET A 17 8.41 -3.08 7.70
N GLY A 18 7.96 -4.11 6.98
CA GLY A 18 8.81 -4.84 6.02
C GLY A 18 9.25 -3.97 4.84
N ILE A 19 8.33 -3.17 4.29
CA ILE A 19 8.64 -2.21 3.22
C ILE A 19 9.64 -1.16 3.69
N ASP A 20 9.41 -0.57 4.87
CA ASP A 20 10.31 0.45 5.42
C ASP A 20 11.68 -0.14 5.81
N ALA A 21 11.73 -1.38 6.31
CA ALA A 21 12.99 -2.09 6.54
C ALA A 21 13.76 -2.32 5.24
N LEU A 22 13.10 -2.85 4.21
CA LEU A 22 13.71 -3.07 2.88
C LEU A 22 14.21 -1.76 2.29
N THR A 23 13.37 -0.74 2.24
CA THR A 23 13.73 0.55 1.63
C THR A 23 14.79 1.31 2.41
N SER A 24 14.86 1.17 3.73
CA SER A 24 15.95 1.75 4.54
C SER A 24 17.31 1.11 4.25
N SER A 25 17.33 -0.14 3.79
CA SER A 25 18.55 -0.81 3.34
C SER A 25 19.06 -0.28 1.98
N ILE A 26 18.18 0.33 1.20
CA ILE A 26 18.49 0.96 -0.10
C ILE A 26 18.90 2.42 0.08
N SER A 27 18.09 3.21 0.80
CA SER A 27 18.37 4.61 1.08
C SER A 27 17.92 4.99 2.49
N ILE A 28 18.88 5.12 3.39
CA ILE A 28 18.64 5.68 4.72
C ILE A 28 18.30 7.19 4.64
N ASP A 29 18.87 7.87 3.64
CA ASP A 29 18.69 9.31 3.42
C ASP A 29 17.24 9.65 3.07
N TYR A 30 16.51 8.73 2.40
CA TYR A 30 15.07 8.87 2.18
C TYR A 30 14.28 9.02 3.48
N PHE A 31 14.66 8.29 4.52
CA PHE A 31 13.97 8.36 5.79
C PHE A 31 14.33 9.61 6.58
N VAL A 32 15.60 9.98 6.60
CA VAL A 32 16.07 11.15 7.35
C VAL A 32 15.62 12.44 6.69
N LEU A 33 15.84 12.60 5.38
CA LEU A 33 15.56 13.83 4.65
C LEU A 33 14.13 13.85 4.08
N GLY A 34 13.67 12.75 3.49
CA GLY A 34 12.37 12.68 2.83
C GLY A 34 11.20 12.51 3.80
N LYS A 35 11.35 11.65 4.81
CA LYS A 35 10.32 11.38 5.84
C LYS A 35 10.57 12.11 7.16
N GLY A 36 11.68 12.84 7.32
CA GLY A 36 11.99 13.63 8.52
C GLY A 36 12.29 12.80 9.77
N VAL A 37 12.74 11.56 9.62
CA VAL A 37 13.07 10.70 10.77
C VAL A 37 14.38 11.15 11.40
N ALA A 38 14.35 11.47 12.70
CA ALA A 38 15.55 11.88 13.42
C ALA A 38 16.68 10.84 13.32
N ALA A 39 17.86 11.27 12.85
CA ALA A 39 19.06 10.46 12.73
C ALA A 39 19.64 10.05 14.11
N GLY A 40 20.62 9.14 14.11
CA GLY A 40 21.33 8.69 15.32
C GLY A 40 20.86 7.35 15.89
N PRO A 41 21.27 6.99 17.12
CA PRO A 41 20.99 5.69 17.72
C PRO A 41 19.49 5.34 17.71
N GLY A 42 19.15 4.10 17.37
CA GLY A 42 17.77 3.63 17.29
C GLY A 42 17.00 4.02 16.03
N LEU A 43 17.67 4.55 14.99
CA LEU A 43 17.04 4.94 13.72
C LEU A 43 16.21 3.82 13.10
N GLY A 44 16.73 2.59 13.04
CA GLY A 44 15.98 1.44 12.51
C GLY A 44 14.66 1.18 13.23
N GLY A 45 14.62 1.34 14.56
CA GLY A 45 13.39 1.20 15.34
C GLY A 45 12.38 2.31 15.04
N ARG A 46 12.84 3.55 14.83
CA ARG A 46 11.98 4.68 14.43
C ARG A 46 11.39 4.49 13.04
N ILE A 47 12.21 4.01 12.09
CA ILE A 47 11.77 3.67 10.73
C ILE A 47 10.74 2.54 10.77
N ALA A 48 11.01 1.46 11.52
CA ALA A 48 10.07 0.37 11.68
C ALA A 48 8.74 0.84 12.30
N LEU A 49 8.78 1.68 13.34
CA LEU A 49 7.57 2.25 13.94
C LEU A 49 6.79 3.14 12.97
N LEU A 50 7.49 3.93 12.14
CA LEU A 50 6.87 4.74 11.10
C LEU A 50 6.13 3.85 10.09
N GLY A 51 6.81 2.82 9.57
CA GLY A 51 6.24 1.84 8.67
C GLY A 51 5.05 1.10 9.28
N ALA A 52 5.15 0.71 10.55
CA ALA A 52 4.06 0.09 11.29
C ALA A 52 2.82 1.01 11.37
N ARG A 53 3.01 2.29 11.70
CA ARG A 53 1.91 3.27 11.80
C ARG A 53 1.25 3.51 10.44
N ALA A 54 2.05 3.78 9.42
CA ALA A 54 1.54 3.99 8.06
C ALA A 54 0.81 2.74 7.54
N GLY A 55 1.41 1.57 7.74
CA GLY A 55 0.84 0.28 7.37
C GLY A 55 -0.45 -0.05 8.11
N THR A 56 -0.53 0.22 9.42
CA THR A 56 -1.74 0.06 10.22
C THR A 56 -2.88 0.88 9.64
N SER A 57 -2.64 2.18 9.38
CA SER A 57 -3.62 3.09 8.81
C SER A 57 -4.09 2.62 7.44
N ALA A 58 -3.16 2.22 6.56
CA ALA A 58 -3.50 1.69 5.23
C ALA A 58 -4.33 0.40 5.33
N GLY A 59 -3.98 -0.51 6.22
CA GLY A 59 -4.72 -1.75 6.47
C GLY A 59 -6.14 -1.51 6.98
N VAL A 60 -6.32 -0.57 7.91
CA VAL A 60 -7.64 -0.16 8.41
C VAL A 60 -8.48 0.45 7.28
N ILE A 61 -7.91 1.38 6.51
CA ILE A 61 -8.62 2.02 5.39
C ILE A 61 -9.05 0.99 4.34
N ALA A 62 -8.14 0.10 3.94
CA ALA A 62 -8.45 -0.94 2.96
C ALA A 62 -9.55 -1.89 3.45
N ALA A 63 -9.48 -2.32 4.71
CA ALA A 63 -10.51 -3.16 5.31
C ALA A 63 -11.85 -2.43 5.41
N ALA A 64 -11.87 -1.15 5.79
CA ALA A 64 -13.08 -0.34 5.85
C ALA A 64 -13.73 -0.21 4.47
N VAL A 65 -12.95 0.08 3.42
CA VAL A 65 -13.45 0.14 2.03
C VAL A 65 -14.08 -1.18 1.60
N LEU A 66 -13.42 -2.30 1.88
CA LEU A 66 -13.97 -3.62 1.56
C LEU A 66 -15.25 -3.90 2.34
N LEU A 67 -15.28 -3.61 3.64
CA LEU A 67 -16.48 -3.79 4.47
C LEU A 67 -17.65 -2.93 4.00
N ILE A 68 -17.42 -1.67 3.62
CA ILE A 68 -18.47 -0.80 3.04
C ILE A 68 -18.99 -1.38 1.71
N ALA A 69 -18.11 -2.01 0.93
CA ALA A 69 -18.49 -2.71 -0.29
C ALA A 69 -19.13 -4.09 -0.04
N ASN A 70 -19.25 -4.53 1.21
CA ASN A 70 -19.83 -5.82 1.58
C ASN A 70 -21.33 -5.69 1.88
N PRO A 71 -22.22 -6.27 1.07
CA PRO A 71 -23.64 -6.28 1.39
C PRO A 71 -24.00 -7.30 2.49
N VAL A 72 -23.11 -8.25 2.82
CA VAL A 72 -23.40 -9.34 3.78
C VAL A 72 -22.37 -9.37 4.93
N PRO A 73 -22.70 -8.85 6.12
CA PRO A 73 -21.77 -8.70 7.26
C PRO A 73 -21.05 -9.99 7.70
N ARG A 74 -21.70 -11.15 7.53
CA ARG A 74 -21.18 -12.46 7.96
C ARG A 74 -19.95 -12.93 7.17
N ASP A 75 -19.70 -12.35 5.99
CA ASP A 75 -18.61 -12.76 5.10
C ASP A 75 -17.34 -11.91 5.24
N ALA A 76 -17.25 -11.04 6.25
CA ALA A 76 -16.10 -10.15 6.49
C ALA A 76 -14.74 -10.89 6.50
N LEU A 77 -14.64 -12.08 7.10
CA LEU A 77 -13.39 -12.85 7.11
C LEU A 77 -13.01 -13.42 5.74
N ARG A 78 -13.98 -13.66 4.85
CA ARG A 78 -13.70 -14.16 3.49
C ARG A 78 -13.09 -13.07 2.61
N MET A 79 -13.17 -11.80 3.02
CA MET A 79 -12.53 -10.67 2.34
C MET A 79 -11.01 -10.73 2.38
N TRP A 80 -10.41 -11.54 3.28
CA TRP A 80 -8.98 -11.84 3.23
C TRP A 80 -8.52 -12.40 1.88
N ARG A 81 -9.43 -13.04 1.12
CA ARG A 81 -9.15 -13.50 -0.24
C ARG A 81 -8.88 -12.38 -1.24
N CYS A 82 -9.21 -11.14 -0.90
CA CYS A 82 -8.95 -9.95 -1.70
C CYS A 82 -7.59 -9.31 -1.41
N VAL A 83 -6.98 -9.61 -0.25
CA VAL A 83 -5.67 -9.06 0.14
C VAL A 83 -4.58 -9.36 -0.88
N PRO A 84 -4.49 -10.56 -1.49
CA PRO A 84 -3.52 -10.82 -2.55
C PRO A 84 -3.62 -9.87 -3.74
N LEU A 85 -4.82 -9.36 -4.07
CA LEU A 85 -4.98 -8.41 -5.18
C LEU A 85 -4.42 -7.03 -4.83
N VAL A 86 -4.60 -6.59 -3.58
CA VAL A 86 -4.02 -5.33 -3.08
C VAL A 86 -2.50 -5.43 -3.05
N LEU A 87 -1.96 -6.54 -2.54
CA LEU A 87 -0.51 -6.78 -2.49
C LEU A 87 0.10 -6.92 -3.88
N LEU A 88 -0.55 -7.63 -4.79
CA LEU A 88 -0.09 -7.75 -6.17
C LEU A 88 -0.08 -6.39 -6.87
N GLY A 89 -1.15 -5.61 -6.69
CA GLY A 89 -1.20 -4.23 -7.19
C GLY A 89 -0.03 -3.41 -6.66
N ALA A 90 0.20 -3.42 -5.34
CA ALA A 90 1.31 -2.72 -4.70
C ALA A 90 2.68 -3.17 -5.23
N LEU A 91 2.89 -4.48 -5.38
CA LEU A 91 4.13 -5.04 -5.90
C LEU A 91 4.38 -4.62 -7.36
N VAL A 92 3.37 -4.76 -8.22
CA VAL A 92 3.46 -4.39 -9.64
C VAL A 92 3.65 -2.89 -9.80
N GLY A 93 2.91 -2.08 -9.04
CA GLY A 93 3.04 -0.62 -9.06
C GLY A 93 4.42 -0.17 -8.59
N GLY A 94 4.90 -0.74 -7.48
CA GLY A 94 6.25 -0.47 -6.95
C GLY A 94 7.33 -0.83 -7.94
N ALA A 95 7.33 -2.07 -8.43
CA ALA A 95 8.30 -2.53 -9.43
C ALA A 95 8.23 -1.71 -10.72
N GLY A 96 7.03 -1.43 -11.22
CA GLY A 96 6.81 -0.67 -12.44
C GLY A 96 7.36 0.75 -12.35
N LEU A 97 7.01 1.49 -11.29
CA LEU A 97 7.45 2.88 -11.15
C LEU A 97 8.94 2.97 -10.77
N GLY A 98 9.45 2.01 -9.99
CA GLY A 98 10.88 1.89 -9.71
C GLY A 98 11.71 1.67 -10.98
N LEU A 99 11.23 0.85 -11.93
CA LEU A 99 11.90 0.63 -13.22
C LEU A 99 11.82 1.84 -14.15
N ILE A 100 10.67 2.53 -14.21
CA ILE A 100 10.48 3.73 -15.05
C ILE A 100 11.42 4.86 -14.61
N GLN A 101 11.63 5.03 -13.31
CA GLN A 101 12.48 6.08 -12.75
C GLN A 101 13.95 5.92 -13.16
N VAL A 102 14.46 4.69 -13.32
CA VAL A 102 15.82 4.43 -13.84
C VAL A 102 16.03 5.04 -15.24
N GLY A 103 14.96 5.24 -16.03
CA GLY A 103 15.05 5.74 -17.40
C GLY A 103 14.73 7.22 -17.62
N THR A 104 14.15 7.93 -16.66
CA THR A 104 13.52 9.24 -16.92
C THR A 104 13.97 10.40 -16.02
N GLY A 105 14.43 10.12 -14.78
CA GLY A 105 14.72 11.17 -13.79
C GLY A 105 13.45 11.94 -13.35
N TRP A 106 13.45 12.51 -12.15
CA TRP A 106 12.29 13.23 -11.61
C TRP A 106 12.65 14.69 -11.29
N PRO A 107 11.99 15.68 -11.93
CA PRO A 107 12.34 17.10 -11.77
C PRO A 107 12.19 17.63 -10.34
N GLU A 108 11.23 17.12 -9.56
CA GLU A 108 11.04 17.57 -8.17
C GLU A 108 12.22 17.23 -7.24
N ILE A 109 13.07 16.26 -7.62
CA ILE A 109 14.19 15.77 -6.82
C ILE A 109 15.53 16.40 -7.26
N GLU A 110 15.54 17.22 -8.31
CA GLU A 110 16.71 17.98 -8.78
C GLU A 110 17.36 18.80 -7.64
N SER A 111 16.53 19.33 -6.74
CA SER A 111 16.97 20.08 -5.55
C SER A 111 17.80 19.26 -4.56
N LEU A 112 17.65 17.93 -4.53
CA LEU A 112 18.41 17.03 -3.64
C LEU A 112 19.79 16.68 -4.20
N ARG A 113 20.00 16.83 -5.52
CA ARG A 113 21.31 16.58 -6.17
C ARG A 113 22.39 17.57 -5.74
N GLY A 114 22.00 18.72 -5.16
CA GLY A 114 22.91 19.67 -4.53
C GLY A 114 23.22 19.36 -3.05
N VAL A 115 22.48 18.45 -2.42
CA VAL A 115 22.58 18.12 -0.98
C VAL A 115 23.24 16.76 -0.77
N LEU A 116 22.99 15.80 -1.67
CA LEU A 116 23.53 14.45 -1.61
C LEU A 116 24.48 14.18 -2.78
N PRO A 117 25.52 13.36 -2.57
CA PRO A 117 26.25 12.73 -3.66
C PRO A 117 25.30 12.02 -4.65
N GLU A 118 25.64 12.07 -5.94
CA GLU A 118 24.79 11.58 -7.04
C GLU A 118 24.34 10.11 -6.85
N ASP A 119 25.19 9.24 -6.31
CA ASP A 119 24.86 7.84 -6.00
C ASP A 119 23.76 7.72 -4.93
N ARG A 120 23.85 8.50 -3.86
CA ARG A 120 22.86 8.53 -2.78
C ARG A 120 21.56 9.19 -3.21
N ALA A 121 21.65 10.25 -4.03
CA ALA A 121 20.48 10.88 -4.63
C ALA A 121 19.70 9.88 -5.51
N ARG A 122 20.37 9.06 -6.32
CA ARG A 122 19.71 8.00 -7.10
C ARG A 122 19.01 6.97 -6.23
N HIS A 123 19.66 6.47 -5.17
CA HIS A 123 19.03 5.55 -4.24
C HIS A 123 17.81 6.18 -3.55
N PHE A 124 17.90 7.45 -3.17
CA PHE A 124 16.77 8.20 -2.62
C PHE A 124 15.60 8.26 -3.61
N GLU A 125 15.87 8.69 -4.86
CA GLU A 125 14.86 8.80 -5.91
C GLU A 125 14.21 7.43 -6.19
N SER A 126 14.99 6.35 -6.18
CA SER A 126 14.47 4.98 -6.38
C SER A 126 13.57 4.51 -5.26
N VAL A 127 13.93 4.78 -4.01
CA VAL A 127 13.04 4.47 -2.88
C VAL A 127 11.77 5.32 -2.93
N TRP A 128 11.87 6.58 -3.32
CA TRP A 128 10.73 7.48 -3.49
C TRP A 128 9.76 6.96 -4.57
N ALA A 129 10.29 6.65 -5.77
CA ALA A 129 9.51 6.09 -6.86
C ALA A 129 8.87 4.74 -6.48
N LEU A 130 9.61 3.87 -5.77
CA LEU A 130 9.07 2.61 -5.27
C LEU A 130 7.88 2.84 -4.34
N HIS A 131 7.96 3.78 -3.40
CA HIS A 131 6.84 4.11 -2.50
C HIS A 131 5.62 4.62 -3.25
N LEU A 132 5.80 5.57 -4.18
CA LEU A 132 4.71 6.08 -5.01
C LEU A 132 4.04 4.95 -5.81
N GLY A 133 4.85 4.07 -6.40
CA GLY A 133 4.38 2.92 -7.14
C GLY A 133 3.59 1.95 -6.25
N ILE A 134 4.09 1.67 -5.05
CA ILE A 134 3.41 0.84 -4.05
C ILE A 134 2.04 1.43 -3.69
N TYR A 135 1.96 2.74 -3.44
CA TYR A 135 0.69 3.40 -3.09
C TYR A 135 -0.30 3.37 -4.26
N GLY A 136 0.13 3.79 -5.46
CA GLY A 136 -0.73 3.77 -6.64
C GLY A 136 -1.20 2.35 -6.98
N GLY A 137 -0.30 1.39 -6.91
CA GLY A 137 -0.58 -0.02 -7.11
C GLY A 137 -1.56 -0.61 -6.08
N ALA A 138 -1.38 -0.30 -4.80
CA ALA A 138 -2.28 -0.73 -3.73
C ALA A 138 -3.70 -0.18 -3.93
N ILE A 139 -3.83 1.09 -4.33
CA ILE A 139 -5.12 1.73 -4.63
C ILE A 139 -5.81 0.99 -5.79
N LEU A 140 -5.09 0.73 -6.89
CA LEU A 140 -5.64 -0.01 -8.03
C LEU A 140 -6.05 -1.44 -7.63
N GLY A 141 -5.21 -2.14 -6.87
CA GLY A 141 -5.52 -3.47 -6.35
C GLY A 141 -6.77 -3.47 -5.46
N LEU A 142 -6.94 -2.44 -4.62
CA LEU A 142 -8.13 -2.26 -3.78
C LEU A 142 -9.39 -1.98 -4.60
N ILE A 143 -9.30 -1.17 -5.66
CA ILE A 143 -10.40 -0.94 -6.60
C ILE A 143 -10.83 -2.26 -7.24
N VAL A 144 -9.88 -3.02 -7.79
CA VAL A 144 -10.16 -4.32 -8.43
C VAL A 144 -10.77 -5.31 -7.44
N ALA A 145 -10.22 -5.39 -6.22
CA ALA A 145 -10.77 -6.21 -5.14
C ALA A 145 -12.22 -5.83 -4.81
N THR A 146 -12.50 -4.54 -4.70
CA THR A 146 -13.84 -4.00 -4.39
C THR A 146 -14.83 -4.32 -5.50
N LEU A 147 -14.45 -4.10 -6.77
CA LEU A 147 -15.30 -4.43 -7.92
C LEU A 147 -15.57 -5.92 -8.03
N ARG A 148 -14.54 -6.76 -7.84
CA ARG A 148 -14.67 -8.22 -7.84
C ARG A 148 -15.61 -8.68 -6.72
N TRP A 149 -15.53 -8.08 -5.54
CA TRP A 149 -16.41 -8.41 -4.44
C TRP A 149 -17.86 -8.01 -4.75
N ARG A 150 -18.09 -6.78 -5.22
CA ARG A 150 -19.43 -6.31 -5.61
C ARG A 150 -20.08 -7.20 -6.66
N ARG A 151 -19.35 -7.59 -7.71
CA ARG A 151 -19.87 -8.46 -8.78
C ARG A 151 -20.32 -9.85 -8.30
N ARG A 152 -19.77 -10.36 -7.20
CA ARG A 152 -20.24 -11.65 -6.62
C ARG A 152 -21.61 -11.54 -5.94
N TYR A 153 -21.99 -10.33 -5.55
CA TYR A 153 -23.23 -10.06 -4.82
C TYR A 153 -24.22 -9.20 -5.61
N THR A 154 -23.89 -8.80 -6.83
CA THR A 154 -24.89 -8.35 -7.80
C THR A 154 -25.61 -9.61 -8.28
N PRO A 155 -26.86 -9.87 -7.82
CA PRO A 155 -27.62 -10.98 -8.36
C PRO A 155 -27.80 -10.69 -9.85
N ALA A 156 -27.66 -11.71 -10.69
CA ALA A 156 -28.17 -11.66 -12.05
C ALA A 156 -29.70 -11.80 -12.05
N ASP A 157 -30.41 -11.17 -11.11
CA ASP A 157 -31.85 -11.37 -10.90
C ASP A 157 -32.59 -10.07 -11.21
N GLY A 158 -32.63 -9.78 -12.51
CA GLY A 158 -33.75 -9.09 -13.14
C GLY A 158 -34.70 -10.07 -13.85
N ALA A 159 -34.52 -11.38 -13.69
CA ALA A 159 -35.36 -12.40 -14.31
C ALA A 159 -35.50 -13.56 -13.32
N ASP A 160 -36.61 -13.56 -12.57
CA ASP A 160 -37.29 -14.72 -11.95
C ASP A 160 -37.96 -14.25 -10.65
N GLY A 161 -39.13 -13.65 -10.80
CA GLY A 161 -39.89 -13.14 -9.65
C GLY A 161 -41.14 -12.33 -9.98
N ILE A 162 -41.75 -12.55 -11.14
CA ILE A 162 -43.18 -12.29 -11.34
C ILE A 162 -43.82 -13.66 -11.55
N GLU A 163 -43.88 -14.48 -10.50
CA GLU A 163 -44.94 -15.46 -10.42
C GLU A 163 -46.11 -14.80 -9.70
N SER A 164 -47.19 -14.71 -10.47
CA SER A 164 -48.47 -14.11 -10.17
C SER A 164 -49.15 -14.77 -8.96
N ARG A 165 -49.90 -13.92 -8.26
CA ARG A 165 -50.98 -14.25 -7.32
C ARG A 165 -51.91 -15.34 -7.82
#